data_AF-A0A7J4VLA1-F1
#
_entry.id   AF-A0A7J4VLA1-F1
#
_cell.length_a   1.000
_cell.length_b   1.000
_cell.length_c   1.000
_cell.angle_alpha   90.00
_cell.angle_beta   90.00
_cell.angle_gamma   90.00
#
_symmetry.space_group_name_H-M   'P 1'
#
loop_
_entity.id
_entity.type
_entity.pdbx_description
1 polymer ?
#
loop_
_entity_poly.entity_id
_entity_poly.type
_entity_poly.pdbx_seq_one_letter_code
_entity_poly.pdbx_strand_id
1 'polypeptide(L)'
;MTYVASPSHAINDPARTDDLRQCLETARRRLDEVSKSSSVEKEAEIISSAIGAGWNEEEVIIALNPAREPDGRKPTIGLVPSSSM
;
A
#
# COMPACT_ATOMS: atom_id res chain seq x y z
N MET A 1 14.30 10.49 4.71
CA MET A 1 14.49 9.26 3.91
C MET A 1 13.13 8.82 3.42
N THR A 2 12.97 8.52 2.14
CA THR A 2 11.68 8.08 1.58
C THR A 2 11.54 6.58 1.81
N TYR A 3 10.62 6.18 2.70
CA TYR A 3 10.34 4.76 2.97
C TYR A 3 9.35 4.14 1.98
N VAL A 4 8.63 4.99 1.25
CA VAL A 4 7.58 4.61 0.30
C VAL A 4 8.06 4.92 -1.11
N ALA A 5 7.94 3.94 -2.01
CA ALA A 5 8.29 4.11 -3.43
C ALA A 5 7.30 5.05 -4.12
N SER A 6 7.72 5.75 -5.17
CA SER A 6 6.81 6.58 -5.96
C SER A 6 5.79 5.74 -6.73
N PRO A 7 4.60 6.28 -7.01
CA PRO A 7 3.58 5.57 -7.77
C PRO A 7 4.06 5.21 -9.17
N SER A 8 3.91 3.94 -9.55
CA SER A 8 4.23 3.43 -10.89
C SER A 8 3.01 3.38 -11.82
N HIS A 9 1.81 3.28 -11.24
CA HIS A 9 0.55 3.15 -11.96
C HIS A 9 -0.28 4.44 -11.94
N ALA A 10 -1.05 4.68 -13.00
CA ALA A 10 -1.94 5.82 -13.11
C ALA A 10 -3.07 5.79 -12.06
N ILE A 11 -3.65 6.94 -11.74
CA ILE A 11 -4.67 7.09 -10.68
C ILE A 11 -5.89 6.16 -10.89
N ASN A 12 -6.22 5.82 -12.14
CA ASN A 12 -7.37 4.96 -12.47
C ASN A 12 -7.02 3.47 -12.58
N ASP A 13 -5.77 3.08 -12.31
CA ASP A 13 -5.35 1.70 -12.40
C ASP A 13 -5.72 0.95 -11.11
N PRO A 14 -6.47 -0.17 -11.19
CA PRO A 14 -6.76 -0.98 -10.02
C PRO A 14 -5.51 -1.53 -9.31
N ALA A 15 -4.41 -1.75 -10.04
CA ALA A 15 -3.14 -2.20 -9.47
C ALA A 15 -2.46 -1.12 -8.61
N ARG A 16 -2.82 0.16 -8.77
CA ARG A 16 -2.26 1.27 -8.00
C ARG A 16 -2.51 1.10 -6.50
N THR A 17 -3.70 0.67 -6.11
CA THR A 17 -4.07 0.50 -4.70
C THR A 17 -3.33 -0.67 -4.06
N ASP A 18 -3.19 -1.80 -4.78
CA ASP A 18 -2.42 -2.95 -4.32
C ASP A 18 -0.94 -2.61 -4.18
N ASP A 19 -0.35 -1.91 -5.16
CA ASP A 19 1.03 -1.42 -5.10
C ASP A 19 1.24 -0.49 -3.90
N LEU A 20 0.31 0.44 -3.66
CA LEU A 20 0.37 1.35 -2.54
C LEU A 20 0.38 0.57 -1.22
N ARG A 21 -0.54 -0.39 -1.03
CA ARG A 21 -0.57 -1.21 0.19
C ARG A 21 0.74 -1.96 0.40
N GLN A 22 1.28 -2.57 -0.65
CA GLN A 22 2.54 -3.31 -0.54
C GLN A 22 3.71 -2.38 -0.16
N CYS A 23 3.74 -1.16 -0.69
CA CYS A 23 4.73 -0.15 -0.34
C CYS A 23 4.59 0.28 1.13
N LEU A 24 3.37 0.57 1.58
CA LEU A 24 3.09 1.00 2.96
C LEU A 24 3.39 -0.11 3.97
N GLU A 25 3.05 -1.36 3.66
CA GLU A 25 3.36 -2.52 4.51
C GLU A 25 4.87 -2.72 4.65
N THR A 26 5.60 -2.61 3.52
CA THR A 26 7.07 -2.69 3.53
C THR A 26 7.67 -1.57 4.36
N ALA A 27 7.18 -0.34 4.22
CA ALA A 27 7.62 0.81 5.01
C ALA A 27 7.34 0.60 6.51
N ARG A 28 6.15 0.11 6.86
CA ARG A 28 5.78 -0.19 8.25
C ARG A 28 6.68 -1.24 8.86
N ARG A 29 6.91 -2.35 8.15
CA ARG A 29 7.81 -3.41 8.60
C ARG A 29 9.23 -2.89 8.82
N ARG A 30 9.75 -2.06 7.90
CA ARG A 30 11.07 -1.44 8.06
C ARG A 30 11.11 -0.55 9.30
N LEU A 31 10.10 0.30 9.50
CA LEU A 31 10.01 1.16 10.68
C LEU A 31 9.85 0.36 11.98
N ASP A 32 9.18 -0.79 11.96
CA ASP A 32 9.13 -1.68 13.11
C ASP A 32 10.49 -2.31 13.44
N GLU A 33 11.30 -2.61 12.43
CA GLU A 33 12.66 -3.14 12.60
C GLU A 33 13.65 -2.05 13.08
N VAL A 34 13.56 -0.82 12.56
CA VAL A 34 14.54 0.24 12.84
C VAL A 34 14.13 1.21 13.94
N SER A 35 12.83 1.36 14.21
CA SER A 35 12.30 2.39 15.08
C SER A 35 11.53 1.82 16.27
N LYS A 36 11.80 2.40 17.46
CA LYS A 36 11.08 2.13 18.71
C LYS A 36 9.88 3.08 18.91
N SER A 37 9.58 3.92 17.92
CA SER A 37 8.45 4.85 17.97
C SER A 37 7.11 4.12 18.07
N SER A 38 6.10 4.82 18.58
CA SER A 38 4.73 4.32 18.64
C SER A 38 4.18 4.07 17.24
N SER A 39 3.23 3.13 17.12
CA SER A 39 2.56 2.83 15.84
C SER A 39 1.97 4.08 15.19
N VAL A 40 1.45 5.02 15.98
CA VAL A 40 0.87 6.29 15.49
C VAL A 40 1.94 7.20 14.88
N GLU A 41 3.12 7.28 15.51
CA GLU A 41 4.22 8.10 15.01
C GLU A 41 4.79 7.51 13.72
N LYS A 42 4.90 6.18 13.66
CA LYS A 42 5.32 5.45 12.45
C LYS A 42 4.34 5.66 11.30
N GLU A 43 3.03 5.59 11.57
CA GLU A 43 2.02 5.87 10.54
C GLU A 43 2.11 7.30 10.01
N ALA A 44 2.28 8.29 10.88
CA ALA A 44 2.46 9.68 10.46
C ALA A 44 3.72 9.87 9.59
N GLU A 45 4.82 9.17 9.91
CA GLU A 45 6.06 9.18 9.12
C GLU A 45 5.88 8.50 7.74
N ILE A 46 5.14 7.40 7.69
CA ILE A 46 4.79 6.70 6.45
C ILE A 46 3.92 7.60 5.56
N ILE A 47 2.88 8.24 6.13
CA ILE A 47 1.98 9.14 5.39
C ILE A 47 2.78 10.29 4.79
N SER A 48 3.61 10.95 5.59
CA SER A 48 4.45 12.06 5.14
C SER A 48 5.41 11.64 4.03
N SER A 49 5.97 10.43 4.14
CA SER A 49 6.87 9.86 3.13
C SER A 49 6.12 9.52 1.83
N ALA A 50 4.90 8.98 1.92
CA ALA A 50 4.08 8.64 0.75
C ALA A 50 3.65 9.89 -0.01
N ILE A 51 3.19 10.93 0.69
CA ILE A 51 2.82 12.22 0.10
C ILE A 51 4.04 12.83 -0.60
N GLY A 52 5.21 12.84 0.06
CA GLY A 52 6.47 13.30 -0.53
C GLY A 52 6.91 12.51 -1.77
N ALA A 53 6.52 11.23 -1.87
CA ALA A 53 6.81 10.38 -3.02
C ALA A 53 5.83 10.55 -4.19
N GLY A 54 4.74 11.31 -4.00
CA GLY A 54 3.73 11.62 -5.04
C GLY A 54 2.41 10.85 -4.90
N TRP A 55 2.14 10.22 -3.76
CA TRP A 55 0.85 9.61 -3.46
C TRP A 55 -0.14 10.65 -2.90
N ASN A 56 -1.43 10.47 -3.15
CA ASN A 56 -2.46 11.27 -2.51
C ASN A 56 -2.59 10.88 -1.03
N GLU A 57 -2.83 11.86 -0.17
CA GLU A 57 -3.03 11.62 1.26
C GLU A 57 -4.25 10.71 1.51
N GLU A 58 -5.35 10.96 0.80
CA GLU A 58 -6.59 10.19 0.95
C GLU A 58 -6.40 8.71 0.59
N GLU A 59 -5.70 8.39 -0.51
CA GLU A 59 -5.46 6.99 -0.90
C GLU A 59 -4.55 6.28 0.11
N VAL A 60 -3.58 6.98 0.69
CA VAL A 60 -2.68 6.44 1.72
C VAL A 60 -3.45 6.13 3.01
N ILE A 61 -4.31 7.05 3.47
CA ILE A 61 -5.13 6.85 4.67
C ILE A 61 -6.09 5.67 4.49
N ILE A 62 -6.71 5.55 3.32
CA ILE A 62 -7.59 4.42 3.00
C ILE A 62 -6.81 3.10 2.99
N ALA A 63 -5.64 3.08 2.34
CA ALA A 63 -4.80 1.90 2.25
C ALA A 63 -4.24 1.45 3.61
N LEU A 64 -3.97 2.39 4.54
CA LEU A 64 -3.56 2.09 5.91
C LEU A 64 -4.71 1.56 6.78
N ASN A 65 -5.95 1.90 6.45
CA ASN A 65 -7.14 1.53 7.22
C ASN A 65 -8.11 0.66 6.40
N PRO A 66 -7.76 -0.62 6.16
CA PRO A 66 -8.53 -1.50 5.28
C PRO A 66 -9.93 -1.82 5.83
N ALA A 67 -10.22 -1.50 7.09
CA ALA A 67 -11.58 -1.60 7.65
C ALA A 67 -12.58 -0.63 6.98
N ARG A 68 -12.10 0.34 6.18
CA ARG A 68 -12.92 1.22 5.33
C ARG A 68 -13.01 0.79 3.88
N GLU A 69 -12.38 -0.33 3.51
CA GLU A 69 -12.53 -0.86 2.16
C GLU A 69 -13.95 -1.41 1.97
N PRO A 70 -14.69 -0.99 0.94
CA PRO A 70 -15.82 -1.78 0.47
C PRO A 70 -15.25 -3.09 -0.08
N ASP A 71 -15.42 -4.16 0.70
CA ASP A 71 -15.21 -5.58 0.36
C ASP A 71 -15.34 -5.83 -1.16
N GLY A 72 -14.23 -6.07 -1.87
CA GLY A 72 -14.35 -6.08 -3.33
C GLY A 72 -13.22 -6.61 -4.22
N ARG A 73 -11.96 -6.74 -3.78
CA ARG A 73 -10.93 -7.35 -4.64
C ARG A 73 -10.04 -8.32 -3.89
N LYS A 74 -10.44 -9.59 -3.95
CA LYS A 74 -9.53 -10.73 -3.82
C LYS A 74 -8.52 -10.69 -4.98
N PRO A 75 -7.21 -10.90 -4.73
CA PRO A 75 -6.26 -11.08 -5.81
C PRO A 75 -6.59 -12.38 -6.54
N THR A 76 -6.98 -12.28 -7.81
CA THR A 76 -7.11 -13.45 -8.69
C THR A 76 -5.69 -13.83 -9.12
N ILE A 77 -4.95 -14.49 -8.21
CA ILE A 77 -3.71 -15.17 -8.56
C ILE A 77 -4.10 -16.33 -9.49
N GLY A 78 -3.48 -16.35 -10.68
CA GLY A 78 -3.94 -17.17 -11.80
C GLY A 78 -3.98 -18.67 -11.50
N LEU A 79 -5.03 -19.32 -12.01
CA LEU A 79 -4.99 -20.74 -12.35
C LEU A 79 -5.40 -20.89 -13.82
N VAL A 80 -4.45 -21.40 -14.58
CA VAL A 80 -4.41 -21.64 -16.02
C VAL A 80 -5.65 -22.37 -16.59
N PRO A 81 -6.00 -22.17 -17.88
CA PRO A 81 -7.04 -22.97 -18.52
C PRO A 81 -6.45 -24.33 -18.91
N SER A 82 -6.71 -25.37 -18.12
CA SER A 82 -6.50 -26.74 -18.58
C SER A 82 -7.70 -27.15 -19.44
N SER A 83 -7.55 -27.00 -20.76
CA SER A 83 -8.30 -27.79 -21.72
C SER A 83 -7.99 -29.28 -21.52
N SER A 84 -9.03 -30.12 -21.44
CA SER A 84 -9.10 -31.58 -21.71
C SER A 84 -10.38 -32.08 -21.04
N MET A 85 -11.35 -32.78 -21.64
CA MET A 85 -11.53 -33.50 -22.91
C MET A 85 -12.98 -33.32 -23.36
#